data_AF-A0A317L4A8-F1
#
_entry.id   AF-A0A317L4A8-F1
#
_cell.length_a   1.000
_cell.length_b   1.000
_cell.length_c   1.000
_cell.angle_alpha   90.00
_cell.angle_beta   90.00
_cell.angle_gamma   90.00
#
_symmetry.space_group_name_H-M   'P 1'
#
loop_
_entity.id
_entity.type
_entity.pdbx_description
1 polymer ?
#
loop_
_entity_poly.entity_id
_entity_poly.type
_entity_poly.pdbx_seq_one_letter_code
_entity_poly.pdbx_strand_id
1 'polypeptide(L)'
;MTGPSLKQLHAHHAIHAGALAGAIAKTEELKQFMREENVDKINMAVSELLDYWESRIISHADAEEEENGFYQEIIELKPLLKEEIVALKRDHNLLRTIAEQIKTQMEEEGFSIEILEKFQALIIVNEIHSHDEEQILLANE
;
A
#
# COMPACT_ATOMS: atom_id res chain seq x y z
N MET A 1 -13.61 -4.68 -16.80
CA MET A 1 -14.49 -3.72 -16.10
C MET A 1 -14.15 -3.82 -14.64
N THR A 2 -13.69 -2.72 -14.06
CA THR A 2 -13.43 -2.66 -12.62
C THR A 2 -14.71 -2.82 -11.81
N GLY A 3 -14.58 -3.42 -10.62
CA GLY A 3 -15.70 -3.60 -9.71
C GLY A 3 -16.28 -2.25 -9.25
N PRO A 4 -17.58 -2.18 -8.93
CA PRO A 4 -18.23 -0.94 -8.51
C PRO A 4 -17.62 -0.34 -7.23
N SER A 5 -16.91 -1.13 -6.44
CA SER A 5 -16.24 -0.68 -5.22
C SER A 5 -15.08 0.30 -5.49
N LEU A 6 -14.39 0.21 -6.63
CA LEU A 6 -13.29 1.12 -6.97
C LEU A 6 -13.79 2.52 -7.38
N LYS A 7 -15.06 2.62 -7.80
CA LYS A 7 -15.64 3.83 -8.39
C LYS A 7 -16.55 4.60 -7.45
N GLN A 8 -16.63 4.21 -6.19
CA GLN A 8 -17.51 4.86 -5.23
C GLN A 8 -16.65 5.29 -4.06
N LEU A 9 -16.60 6.59 -3.78
CA LEU A 9 -15.77 7.16 -2.71
C LEU A 9 -15.86 6.37 -1.41
N HIS A 10 -17.06 6.07 -0.93
CA HIS A 10 -17.23 5.33 0.33
C HIS A 10 -16.69 3.90 0.29
N ALA A 11 -16.86 3.19 -0.83
CA ALA A 11 -16.38 1.82 -0.95
C ALA A 11 -14.87 1.77 -1.14
N HIS A 12 -14.33 2.69 -1.94
CA HIS A 12 -12.92 2.86 -2.18
C HIS A 12 -12.19 3.22 -0.87
N HIS A 13 -12.69 4.24 -0.16
CA HIS A 13 -12.19 4.63 1.15
C HIS A 13 -12.21 3.48 2.17
N ALA A 14 -13.25 2.65 2.17
CA ALA A 14 -13.33 1.49 3.06
C ALA A 14 -12.20 0.47 2.79
N ILE A 15 -11.77 0.31 1.54
CA ILE A 15 -10.64 -0.55 1.17
C ILE A 15 -9.34 0.05 1.72
N HIS A 16 -9.09 1.34 1.46
CA HIS A 16 -7.92 2.05 1.96
C HIS A 16 -7.82 2.04 3.48
N ALA A 17 -8.87 2.50 4.17
CA ALA A 17 -8.89 2.59 5.62
C ALA A 17 -8.73 1.21 6.26
N GLY A 18 -9.37 0.17 5.70
CA GLY A 18 -9.26 -1.20 6.19
C GLY A 18 -7.86 -1.78 6.01
N ALA A 19 -7.24 -1.58 4.85
CA ALA A 19 -5.90 -2.07 4.57
C ALA A 19 -4.83 -1.32 5.41
N LEU A 20 -4.94 0.00 5.51
CA LEU A 20 -4.04 0.83 6.33
C LEU A 20 -4.11 0.45 7.81
N ALA A 21 -5.32 0.30 8.36
CA ALA A 21 -5.49 -0.10 9.76
C ALA A 21 -4.85 -1.46 10.06
N GLY A 22 -4.98 -2.44 9.14
CA GLY A 22 -4.35 -3.74 9.30
C GLY A 22 -2.83 -3.69 9.19
N ALA A 23 -2.28 -2.89 8.27
CA ALA A 23 -0.83 -2.68 8.14
C ALA A 23 -0.23 -2.04 9.41
N ILE A 24 -0.92 -1.04 9.98
CA ILE A 24 -0.54 -0.41 11.25
C ILE A 24 -0.54 -1.43 12.39
N ALA A 25 -1.62 -2.21 12.55
CA ALA A 25 -1.75 -3.18 13.63
C ALA A 25 -0.63 -4.23 13.59
N LYS A 26 -0.33 -4.78 12.40
CA LYS A 26 0.76 -5.74 12.21
C LYS A 26 2.14 -5.13 12.43
N THR A 27 2.33 -3.86 12.09
CA THR A 27 3.58 -3.13 12.38
C THR A 27 3.78 -2.96 13.90
N GLU A 28 2.71 -2.70 14.66
CA GLU A 28 2.79 -2.65 16.12
C GLU A 28 3.08 -4.02 16.76
N GLU A 29 2.57 -5.10 16.17
CA GLU A 29 2.91 -6.47 16.58
C GLU A 29 4.39 -6.78 16.36
N LEU A 30 4.95 -6.42 15.20
CA LEU A 30 6.39 -6.51 14.95
C LEU A 30 7.21 -5.77 16.03
N LYS A 31 6.83 -4.52 16.35
CA LYS A 31 7.47 -3.75 17.42
C LYS A 31 7.37 -4.44 18.78
N GLN A 32 6.27 -5.15 19.06
CA GLN A 32 6.15 -5.93 20.28
C GLN A 32 7.15 -7.08 20.31
N PHE A 33 7.26 -7.87 19.25
CA PHE A 33 8.23 -8.99 19.22
C PHE A 33 9.68 -8.51 19.28
N MET A 34 9.98 -7.33 18.72
CA MET A 34 11.28 -6.68 18.89
C MET A 34 11.59 -6.36 20.35
N ARG A 35 10.63 -5.83 21.12
CA ARG A 35 10.80 -5.55 22.56
C ARG A 35 10.96 -6.81 23.39
N GLU A 36 10.36 -7.91 22.95
CA GLU A 36 10.47 -9.23 23.58
C GLU A 36 11.75 -9.98 23.18
N GLU A 37 12.57 -9.41 22.28
CA GLU A 37 13.79 -10.02 21.70
C GLU A 37 13.54 -11.41 21.11
N ASN A 38 12.32 -11.68 20.63
CA ASN A 38 11.93 -12.99 20.11
C ASN A 38 12.20 -13.07 18.60
N VAL A 39 13.42 -13.49 18.25
CA VAL A 39 13.91 -13.53 16.86
C VAL A 39 13.02 -14.35 15.92
N ASP A 40 12.54 -15.53 16.35
CA ASP A 40 11.67 -16.37 15.52
C ASP A 40 10.35 -15.66 15.20
N LYS A 41 9.75 -15.01 16.19
CA LYS A 41 8.52 -14.24 15.99
C LYS A 41 8.74 -12.98 15.16
N ILE A 42 9.89 -12.31 15.28
CA ILE A 42 10.25 -11.15 14.45
C ILE A 42 10.30 -11.56 12.98
N ASN A 43 11.02 -12.63 12.65
CA ASN A 43 11.15 -13.11 11.27
C ASN A 43 9.78 -13.49 10.68
N MET A 44 8.96 -14.19 11.46
CA MET A 44 7.62 -14.57 11.03
C MET A 44 6.72 -13.34 10.83
N ALA A 45 6.75 -12.37 11.75
CA ALA A 45 5.98 -11.15 11.64
C ALA A 45 6.39 -10.28 10.45
N VAL A 46 7.68 -10.20 10.11
CA VAL A 46 8.14 -9.50 8.89
C VAL A 46 7.57 -10.17 7.64
N SER A 47 7.65 -11.50 7.56
CA SER A 47 7.09 -12.25 6.42
C SER A 47 5.58 -12.02 6.29
N GLU A 48 4.83 -12.17 7.38
CA GLU A 48 3.38 -11.96 7.37
C GLU A 48 2.97 -10.52 7.06
N LEU A 49 3.78 -9.54 7.47
CA LEU A 49 3.54 -8.14 7.17
C LEU A 49 3.82 -7.82 5.70
N LEU A 50 4.88 -8.39 5.12
CA LEU A 50 5.17 -8.27 3.69
C LEU A 50 4.04 -8.89 2.85
N ASP A 51 3.62 -10.12 3.18
CA ASP A 51 2.49 -10.80 2.53
C ASP A 51 1.20 -9.97 2.63
N TYR A 52 0.98 -9.29 3.75
CA TYR A 52 -0.17 -8.40 3.93
C TYR A 52 -0.11 -7.19 3.00
N TRP A 53 1.05 -6.53 2.88
CA TRP A 53 1.24 -5.41 1.94
C TRP A 53 1.00 -5.85 0.50
N GLU A 54 1.57 -6.98 0.09
CA GLU A 54 1.42 -7.54 -1.25
C GLU A 54 -0.04 -7.89 -1.56
N SER A 55 -0.70 -8.65 -0.67
CA SER A 55 -2.04 -9.18 -0.92
C SER A 55 -3.18 -8.18 -0.70
N ARG A 56 -2.95 -7.07 0.00
CA ARG A 56 -4.01 -6.10 0.35
C ARG A 56 -3.82 -4.74 -0.29
N ILE A 57 -2.64 -4.14 -0.16
CA ILE A 57 -2.39 -2.78 -0.66
C ILE A 57 -1.89 -2.83 -2.10
N ILE A 58 -0.82 -3.59 -2.37
CA ILE A 58 -0.23 -3.64 -3.71
C ILE A 58 -1.20 -4.30 -4.69
N SER A 59 -1.92 -5.36 -4.30
CA SER A 59 -2.96 -5.95 -5.14
C SER A 59 -4.12 -4.99 -5.45
N HIS A 60 -4.43 -4.03 -4.56
CA HIS A 60 -5.42 -2.98 -4.83
C HIS A 60 -4.89 -1.98 -5.86
N ALA A 61 -3.66 -1.49 -5.64
CA ALA A 61 -2.94 -0.64 -6.59
C ALA A 61 -2.83 -1.28 -8.00
N ASP A 62 -2.55 -2.58 -8.07
CA ASP A 62 -2.49 -3.32 -9.33
C ASP A 62 -3.86 -3.32 -10.04
N ALA A 63 -4.95 -3.54 -9.31
CA ALA A 63 -6.31 -3.54 -9.86
C ALA A 63 -6.74 -2.17 -10.42
N GLU A 64 -6.24 -1.08 -9.84
CA GLU A 64 -6.47 0.28 -10.35
C GLU A 64 -5.70 0.55 -11.64
N GLU A 65 -4.50 0.00 -11.74
CA GLU A 65 -3.56 0.19 -12.84
C GLU A 65 -3.75 -0.77 -14.02
N GLU A 66 -4.60 -1.79 -13.92
CA GLU A 66 -4.90 -2.74 -15.00
C GLU A 66 -5.26 -2.02 -16.33
N GLU A 67 -5.06 -2.70 -17.47
CA GLU A 67 -5.38 -2.14 -18.80
C GLU A 67 -6.84 -1.68 -18.94
N ASN A 68 -7.77 -2.31 -18.20
CA ASN A 68 -9.16 -1.88 -18.05
C ASN A 68 -9.50 -1.54 -16.59
N GLY A 69 -8.49 -1.03 -15.89
CA GLY A 69 -8.48 -0.64 -14.49
C GLY A 69 -9.12 0.74 -14.26
N PHE A 70 -9.18 1.14 -12.99
CA PHE A 70 -9.86 2.36 -12.57
C PHE A 70 -9.22 3.60 -13.18
N TYR A 71 -7.88 3.66 -13.23
CA TYR A 71 -7.16 4.80 -13.79
C TYR A 71 -7.39 4.99 -15.28
N GLN A 72 -7.42 3.91 -16.05
CA GLN A 72 -7.70 4.01 -17.48
C GLN A 72 -9.11 4.56 -17.73
N GLU A 73 -10.10 4.07 -16.98
CA GLU A 73 -11.47 4.58 -17.05
C GLU A 73 -11.57 6.08 -16.68
N ILE A 74 -10.85 6.52 -15.63
CA ILE A 74 -10.82 7.93 -15.26
C ILE A 74 -10.15 8.79 -16.35
N ILE A 75 -9.05 8.35 -16.96
CA ILE A 75 -8.39 9.10 -18.05
C ILE A 75 -9.34 9.26 -19.25
N GLU A 76 -10.10 8.22 -19.58
CA GLU A 76 -11.06 8.27 -20.69
C GLU A 76 -12.20 9.27 -20.42
N LEU A 77 -12.67 9.34 -19.17
CA LEU A 77 -13.74 10.27 -18.76
C LEU A 77 -13.23 11.70 -18.51
N LYS A 78 -12.03 11.83 -17.94
CA LYS A 78 -11.42 13.09 -17.49
C LYS A 78 -9.93 13.13 -17.93
N PRO A 79 -9.64 13.34 -19.23
CA PRO A 79 -8.27 13.32 -19.75
C PRO A 79 -7.30 14.33 -19.11
N LEU A 80 -7.85 15.38 -18.48
CA LEU A 80 -7.08 16.40 -17.77
C LEU A 80 -6.37 15.86 -16.51
N LEU A 81 -6.86 14.75 -15.92
CA LEU A 81 -6.30 14.15 -14.70
C LEU A 81 -5.10 13.22 -14.97
N LYS A 82 -4.57 13.25 -16.20
CA LYS A 82 -3.50 12.33 -16.62
C LYS A 82 -2.22 12.55 -15.83
N GLU A 83 -1.87 13.79 -15.50
CA GLU A 83 -0.64 14.09 -14.75
C GLU A 83 -0.73 13.62 -13.30
N GLU A 84 -1.90 13.82 -12.69
CA GLU A 84 -2.23 13.37 -11.34
C GLU A 84 -2.18 11.85 -11.24
N ILE A 85 -2.77 11.14 -12.21
CA ILE A 85 -2.70 9.67 -12.26
C ILE A 85 -1.26 9.18 -12.41
N VAL A 86 -0.41 9.86 -13.19
CA VAL A 86 1.02 9.50 -13.27
C VAL A 86 1.69 9.64 -11.90
N ALA A 87 1.35 10.66 -11.12
CA ALA A 87 1.85 10.84 -9.76
C ALA A 87 1.36 9.73 -8.81
N LEU A 88 0.07 9.38 -8.86
CA LEU A 88 -0.51 8.29 -8.06
C LEU A 88 0.17 6.94 -8.37
N LYS A 89 0.38 6.61 -9.65
CA LYS A 89 1.12 5.41 -10.07
C LYS A 89 2.57 5.42 -9.59
N ARG A 90 3.20 6.61 -9.51
CA ARG A 90 4.55 6.73 -8.95
C ARG A 90 4.55 6.36 -7.48
N ASP A 91 3.51 6.71 -6.72
CA ASP A 91 3.43 6.37 -5.30
C ASP A 91 3.24 4.86 -5.11
N HIS A 92 2.43 4.20 -5.95
CA HIS A 92 2.39 2.74 -6.00
C HIS A 92 3.76 2.10 -6.26
N ASN A 93 4.53 2.68 -7.19
CA ASN A 93 5.89 2.20 -7.48
C ASN A 93 6.83 2.39 -6.27
N LEU A 94 6.67 3.45 -5.48
CA LEU A 94 7.40 3.57 -4.22
C LEU A 94 7.05 2.46 -3.24
N LEU A 95 5.75 2.15 -3.08
CA LEU A 95 5.30 1.07 -2.21
C LEU A 95 5.93 -0.26 -2.63
N ARG A 96 5.86 -0.61 -3.92
CA ARG A 96 6.49 -1.82 -4.49
C ARG A 96 8.00 -1.83 -4.26
N THR A 97 8.68 -0.70 -4.47
CA THR A 97 10.13 -0.59 -4.30
C THR A 97 10.55 -0.81 -2.85
N ILE A 98 9.85 -0.22 -1.89
CA ILE A 98 10.19 -0.36 -0.47
C ILE A 98 9.88 -1.79 0.01
N ALA A 99 8.77 -2.40 -0.45
CA ALA A 99 8.45 -3.79 -0.15
C ALA A 99 9.55 -4.75 -0.65
N GLU A 100 10.01 -4.56 -1.89
CA GLU A 100 11.12 -5.35 -2.45
C GLU A 100 12.42 -5.14 -1.65
N GLN A 101 12.74 -3.90 -1.25
CA GLN A 101 13.91 -3.62 -0.41
C GLN A 101 13.85 -4.35 0.93
N ILE A 102 12.67 -4.45 1.56
CA ILE A 102 12.49 -5.22 2.80
C ILE A 102 12.76 -6.71 2.54
N LYS A 103 12.20 -7.25 1.45
CA LYS A 103 12.37 -8.64 1.06
C LYS A 103 13.83 -8.99 0.81
N THR A 104 14.51 -8.22 -0.03
CA THR A 104 15.95 -8.39 -0.31
C THR A 104 16.77 -8.30 0.97
N GLN A 105 16.50 -7.32 1.83
CA GLN A 105 17.23 -7.20 3.10
C GLN A 105 17.03 -8.42 4.00
N MET A 106 15.80 -8.94 4.12
CA MET A 106 15.54 -10.14 4.90
C MET A 106 16.27 -11.37 4.35
N GLU A 107 16.35 -11.51 3.03
CA GLU A 107 17.02 -12.64 2.37
C GLU A 107 18.55 -12.58 2.48
N GLU A 108 19.14 -11.38 2.37
CA GLU A 108 20.59 -11.19 2.30
C GLU A 108 21.25 -10.94 3.67
N GLU A 109 20.59 -10.15 4.52
CA GLU A 109 21.17 -9.62 5.77
C GLU A 109 20.39 -10.08 7.02
N GLY A 110 19.13 -10.49 6.84
CA GLY A 110 18.20 -10.79 7.93
C GLY A 110 17.62 -9.53 8.55
N PHE A 111 17.03 -9.70 9.74
CA PHE A 111 16.33 -8.60 10.40
C PHE A 111 17.26 -7.50 10.93
N SER A 112 16.89 -6.25 10.69
CA SER A 112 17.48 -5.06 11.31
C SER A 112 16.40 -4.01 11.63
N ILE A 113 16.74 -2.99 12.43
CA ILE A 113 15.83 -1.89 12.74
C ILE A 113 15.36 -1.14 11.48
N GLU A 114 16.17 -1.13 10.42
CA GLU A 114 15.84 -0.46 9.17
C GLU A 114 14.61 -1.08 8.48
N ILE A 115 14.32 -2.36 8.71
CA ILE A 115 13.12 -3.01 8.18
C ILE A 115 11.86 -2.41 8.80
N LEU A 116 11.89 -2.14 10.11
CA LEU A 116 10.78 -1.46 10.78
C LEU A 116 10.58 -0.05 10.21
N GLU A 117 11.68 0.68 9.99
CA GLU A 117 11.64 2.03 9.41
C GLU A 117 11.05 2.02 8.00
N LYS A 118 11.38 1.02 7.18
CA LYS A 118 10.79 0.82 5.85
C LYS A 118 9.29 0.52 5.91
N PHE A 119 8.82 -0.31 6.86
CA PHE A 119 7.37 -0.51 7.06
C PHE A 119 6.66 0.76 7.51
N GLN A 120 7.28 1.57 8.36
CA GLN A 120 6.74 2.88 8.73
C GLN A 120 6.68 3.85 7.54
N ALA A 121 7.68 3.82 6.66
CA ALA A 121 7.67 4.58 5.43
C ALA A 121 6.52 4.14 4.50
N LEU A 122 6.28 2.83 4.35
CA LEU A 122 5.13 2.31 3.59
C LEU A 122 3.80 2.85 4.11
N ILE A 123 3.59 2.86 5.43
CA ILE A 123 2.39 3.43 6.07
C ILE A 123 2.20 4.90 5.67
N ILE A 124 3.26 5.71 5.80
CA ILE A 124 3.20 7.15 5.51
C ILE A 124 2.90 7.40 4.02
N VAL A 125 3.58 6.70 3.12
CA VAL A 125 3.35 6.84 1.68
C VAL A 125 1.92 6.43 1.33
N ASN A 126 1.44 5.30 1.87
CA ASN A 126 0.09 4.83 1.61
C ASN A 126 -0.98 5.80 2.13
N GLU A 127 -0.81 6.37 3.32
CA GLU A 127 -1.75 7.33 3.89
C GLU A 127 -1.87 8.59 3.02
N ILE A 128 -0.74 9.14 2.56
CA ILE A 128 -0.71 10.30 1.66
C ILE A 128 -1.36 9.95 0.33
N HIS A 129 -0.95 8.82 -0.27
CA HIS A 129 -1.47 8.35 -1.54
C HIS A 129 -3.00 8.16 -1.51
N SER A 130 -3.51 7.41 -0.53
CA SER A 130 -4.95 7.14 -0.39
C SER A 130 -5.76 8.41 -0.21
N HIS A 131 -5.24 9.39 0.55
CA HIS A 131 -5.90 10.68 0.71
C HIS A 131 -5.97 11.45 -0.62
N ASP A 132 -4.83 11.58 -1.31
CA ASP A 132 -4.74 12.35 -2.55
C ASP A 132 -5.59 11.71 -3.65
N GLU A 133 -5.54 10.39 -3.80
CA GLU A 133 -6.36 9.65 -4.75
C GLU A 133 -7.86 9.89 -4.55
N GLU A 134 -8.34 9.70 -3.32
CA GLU A 134 -9.75 9.90 -2.98
C GLU A 134 -10.19 11.34 -3.26
N GLN A 135 -9.35 12.32 -2.92
CA GLN A 135 -9.66 13.74 -3.16
C GLN A 135 -9.67 14.11 -4.64
N ILE A 136 -8.68 13.66 -5.40
CA ILE A 136 -8.51 14.06 -6.81
C ILE A 136 -9.53 13.33 -7.68
N LEU A 137 -9.71 12.02 -7.48
CA LEU A 137 -10.48 11.18 -8.39
C LEU A 137 -11.96 11.09 -8.02
N LEU A 138 -12.31 11.12 -6.73
CA LEU A 138 -13.62 10.69 -6.22
C LEU A 138 -14.40 11.74 -5.39
N ALA A 139 -13.76 12.78 -4.83
CA ALA A 139 -14.44 13.72 -3.92
C ALA A 139 -15.51 14.63 -4.55
N ASN A 140 -15.65 14.65 -5.87
CA ASN A 140 -16.62 15.46 -6.61
C ASN A 140 -17.63 14.62 -7.42
N GLU A 141 -17.88 13.36 -7.02
CA GLU A 141 -18.96 12.53 -7.57
C GLU A 141 -20.35 12.90 -7.03
#